data_AF-A0A4V3BZ86-F1
#
_entry.id   AF-A0A4V3BZ86-F1
#
_cell.length_a   1.000
_cell.length_b   1.000
_cell.length_c   1.000
_cell.angle_alpha   90.00
_cell.angle_beta   90.00
_cell.angle_gamma   90.00
#
_symmetry.space_group_name_H-M   'P 1'
#
loop_
_entity.id
_entity.type
_entity.pdbx_description
1 polymer ?
#
loop_
_entity_poly.entity_id
_entity_poly.type
_entity_poly.pdbx_seq_one_letter_code
_entity_poly.pdbx_strand_id
1 'polypeptide(L)'
;MNNYKKVKDLARMFLGVWLLVLVFWSCGESATDVPDKPEPPKTEITPGAGMDLYGLITDDAGNPVSNVVVSDGFSCVTTDADGVYQMKKNENAQFVFYSTPAEYEVNTASESVKVASFYAAIGTFKRHDFSLKKLPAVENSFKLLCIGDPQVASANDVNRFKAETMPDIQAFTEAASIPCYGLAMGDMVGDKPAFLEQMKALIGSSSMPVFTTIGNHDKVAGSNKDLPRTTEAFTKVFGPLNYSFNRGEVHFVCLDNIIFDNASTYSGGFTDEQMEWLKKDLSYVPKNKMVIIYYHIPIRGASSFKNRAKLFAAVEGFAEVHLMCGHTHYSENYIHTSSNNIYEHVHAAACGSWWRSTLNGDGTPNGYAVYDVNGASLTNWFYKPTKLSADFQIRLHQGDLVFGGEYGYYTFDQGENTVVVNVWNADSEWKVEAFENGVKVADLQPMSKSMKDAWTLGYHIGVLNRNPNNYSPASKHLYLHEMHDPDAKLEVKVTDRFGNTYTEDEITTGYETAESYN
;
A
#
# COMPACT_ATOMS: atom_id res chain seq x y z
N MET A 1 -56.86 47.55 12.72
CA MET A 1 -58.18 47.06 13.21
C MET A 1 -57.85 45.87 14.10
N ASN A 2 -58.13 45.83 15.42
CA ASN A 2 -59.42 45.97 16.14
C ASN A 2 -60.44 44.90 15.68
N ASN A 3 -61.17 44.14 16.52
CA ASN A 3 -61.32 44.10 18.01
C ASN A 3 -62.11 42.79 18.39
N TYR A 4 -62.22 42.26 19.63
CA TYR A 4 -61.73 42.61 20.98
C TYR A 4 -61.95 41.41 21.97
N LYS A 5 -61.06 41.19 22.96
CA LYS A 5 -61.33 40.53 24.29
C LYS A 5 -61.66 39.00 24.23
N LYS A 6 -61.62 38.18 25.31
CA LYS A 6 -61.52 38.28 26.80
C LYS A 6 -60.88 36.92 27.31
N VAL A 7 -60.51 36.57 28.56
CA VAL A 7 -60.57 37.16 29.93
C VAL A 7 -59.56 36.45 30.89
N LYS A 8 -59.14 37.15 31.97
CA LYS A 8 -58.76 36.78 33.38
C LYS A 8 -58.63 35.29 33.85
N ASP A 9 -57.86 34.93 34.89
CA ASP A 9 -56.89 35.62 35.78
C ASP A 9 -56.09 34.59 36.66
N LEU A 10 -55.08 35.10 37.41
CA LEU A 10 -54.52 34.61 38.69
C LEU A 10 -53.42 33.50 38.67
N ALA A 11 -52.30 33.58 39.42
CA ALA A 11 -51.50 34.69 39.98
C ALA A 11 -50.14 34.16 40.55
N ARG A 12 -49.23 35.08 40.94
CA ARG A 12 -47.95 34.88 41.68
C ARG A 12 -46.79 34.34 40.79
N MET A 13 -45.77 35.10 40.35
CA MET A 13 -45.02 36.25 40.94
C MET A 13 -44.15 35.79 42.13
N PHE A 14 -42.84 36.04 42.21
CA PHE A 14 -42.02 37.17 41.70
C PHE A 14 -40.71 36.77 40.99
N LEU A 15 -40.12 37.73 40.25
CA LEU A 15 -38.70 37.76 39.87
C LEU A 15 -38.00 38.87 40.67
N GLY A 16 -36.78 38.65 41.18
CA GLY A 16 -36.02 39.60 42.00
C GLY A 16 -34.72 40.06 41.33
N VAL A 17 -34.48 41.38 41.32
CA VAL A 17 -33.41 42.04 40.54
C VAL A 17 -32.01 41.88 41.18
N TRP A 18 -30.99 41.79 40.31
CA TRP A 18 -29.56 41.78 40.67
C TRP A 18 -29.07 43.09 41.30
N LEU A 19 -28.16 43.01 42.29
CA LEU A 19 -27.07 43.98 42.43
C LEU A 19 -25.90 43.42 43.27
N LEU A 20 -24.69 43.59 42.73
CA LEU A 20 -23.39 43.27 43.33
C LEU A 20 -23.12 44.13 44.61
N VAL A 21 -22.12 43.90 45.48
CA VAL A 21 -20.72 43.45 45.25
C VAL A 21 -19.97 43.12 46.58
N LEU A 22 -18.81 42.43 46.51
CA LEU A 22 -17.72 42.30 47.55
C LEU A 22 -18.03 41.53 48.87
N VAL A 23 -17.15 40.70 49.49
CA VAL A 23 -15.94 39.93 49.08
C VAL A 23 -15.81 38.70 50.02
N PHE A 24 -15.34 37.54 49.53
CA PHE A 24 -14.07 36.86 49.90
C PHE A 24 -14.04 35.39 49.44
N TRP A 25 -12.85 34.79 49.47
CA TRP A 25 -12.43 33.72 48.58
C TRP A 25 -11.75 32.60 49.37
N SER A 26 -12.20 31.36 49.18
CA SER A 26 -11.51 30.14 49.59
C SER A 26 -11.91 29.02 48.63
N CYS A 27 -10.94 28.22 48.17
CA CYS A 27 -11.18 27.17 47.19
C CYS A 27 -11.42 25.81 47.87
N GLY A 28 -12.29 25.01 47.27
CA GLY A 28 -12.42 23.58 47.55
C GLY A 28 -12.80 22.87 46.24
N GLU A 29 -11.95 21.95 45.79
CA GLU A 29 -12.17 21.22 44.54
C GLU A 29 -13.19 20.10 44.75
N SER A 30 -14.17 20.01 43.84
CA SER A 30 -15.18 18.94 43.85
C SER A 30 -14.69 17.76 43.00
N ALA A 31 -14.39 16.63 43.65
CA ALA A 31 -14.12 15.38 42.95
C ALA A 31 -15.35 14.93 42.13
N THR A 32 -15.09 14.32 40.98
CA THR A 32 -16.10 13.62 40.16
C THR A 32 -15.58 12.23 39.86
N ASP A 33 -15.97 11.25 40.67
CA ASP A 33 -15.56 9.86 40.50
C ASP A 33 -16.12 9.28 39.20
N VAL A 34 -15.21 8.89 38.31
CA VAL A 34 -15.49 7.90 37.25
C VAL A 34 -15.11 6.54 37.84
N PRO A 35 -15.95 5.51 37.76
CA PRO A 35 -15.57 4.19 38.27
C PRO A 35 -14.41 3.63 37.45
N ASP A 36 -13.27 3.39 38.10
CA ASP A 36 -12.11 2.74 37.48
C ASP A 36 -12.53 1.40 36.85
N LYS A 37 -12.08 1.18 35.61
CA LYS A 37 -11.92 -0.19 35.13
C LYS A 37 -10.88 -0.85 36.05
N PRO A 38 -11.10 -2.08 36.54
CA PRO A 38 -10.06 -2.78 37.29
C PRO A 38 -8.82 -2.88 36.41
N GLU A 39 -7.67 -2.43 36.92
CA GLU A 39 -6.39 -2.68 36.24
C GLU A 39 -6.25 -4.19 36.03
N PRO A 40 -5.88 -4.66 34.82
CA PRO A 40 -5.54 -6.06 34.64
C PRO A 40 -4.39 -6.43 35.59
N PRO A 41 -4.35 -7.66 36.14
CA PRO A 41 -3.34 -8.04 37.10
C PRO A 41 -1.95 -7.87 36.49
N LYS A 42 -1.14 -6.98 37.09
CA LYS A 42 0.22 -6.70 36.66
C LYS A 42 1.12 -7.89 36.98
N THR A 43 1.11 -8.91 36.12
CA THR A 43 2.00 -10.07 36.17
C THR A 43 3.43 -9.59 36.39
N GLU A 44 4.07 -10.01 37.48
CA GLU A 44 5.38 -9.49 37.89
C GLU A 44 6.49 -10.19 37.09
N ILE A 45 6.83 -9.60 35.94
CA ILE A 45 7.91 -10.11 35.09
C ILE A 45 9.26 -9.79 35.75
N THR A 46 9.95 -10.82 36.22
CA THR A 46 11.37 -10.75 36.61
C THR A 46 12.23 -11.07 35.36
N PRO A 47 12.95 -10.09 34.77
CA PRO A 47 13.71 -10.34 33.55
C PRO A 47 14.92 -11.24 33.83
N GLY A 48 15.21 -12.15 32.90
CA GLY A 48 16.39 -13.00 32.92
C GLY A 48 17.70 -12.18 32.85
N ALA A 49 18.80 -12.80 33.27
CA ALA A 49 20.11 -12.13 33.31
C ALA A 49 20.50 -11.58 31.93
N GLY A 50 20.70 -10.26 31.85
CA GLY A 50 21.05 -9.54 30.61
C GLY A 50 19.87 -9.06 29.77
N MET A 51 18.64 -9.49 30.06
CA MET A 51 17.44 -9.04 29.35
C MET A 51 17.07 -7.61 29.79
N ASP A 52 16.76 -6.76 28.81
CA ASP A 52 16.43 -5.35 29.06
C ASP A 52 15.32 -4.78 28.16
N LEU A 53 14.68 -5.65 27.38
CA LEU A 53 13.41 -5.40 26.71
C LEU A 53 12.49 -6.59 26.96
N TYR A 54 11.29 -6.37 27.50
CA TYR A 54 10.35 -7.43 27.88
C TYR A 54 8.91 -6.92 27.92
N GLY A 55 7.94 -7.82 28.10
CA GLY A 55 6.53 -7.45 28.22
C GLY A 55 5.60 -8.65 28.27
N LEU A 56 4.32 -8.36 28.47
CA LEU A 56 3.22 -9.32 28.43
C LEU A 56 2.36 -9.10 27.17
N ILE A 57 1.93 -10.17 26.50
CA ILE A 57 0.88 -10.11 25.48
C ILE A 57 -0.35 -10.88 25.97
N THR A 58 -1.49 -10.20 26.04
CA THR A 58 -2.78 -10.79 26.41
C THR A 58 -3.82 -10.69 25.30
N ASP A 59 -4.90 -11.46 25.39
CA ASP A 59 -6.11 -11.21 24.63
C ASP A 59 -6.93 -10.06 25.24
N ASP A 60 -8.09 -9.74 24.64
CA ASP A 60 -9.03 -8.70 25.10
C ASP A 60 -9.86 -9.10 26.34
N ALA A 61 -9.75 -10.37 26.79
CA ALA A 61 -10.25 -10.84 28.08
C ALA A 61 -9.15 -10.91 29.17
N GLY A 62 -7.90 -10.60 28.83
CA GLY A 62 -6.75 -10.60 29.75
C GLY A 62 -6.06 -11.96 29.91
N ASN A 63 -6.37 -12.96 29.08
CA ASN A 63 -5.65 -14.24 29.08
C ASN A 63 -4.30 -14.10 28.38
N PRO A 64 -3.24 -14.81 28.81
CA PRO A 64 -1.94 -14.78 28.13
C PRO A 64 -1.99 -15.37 26.71
N VAL A 65 -1.29 -14.75 25.76
CA VAL A 65 -1.15 -15.25 24.39
C VAL A 65 0.27 -15.75 24.16
N SER A 66 0.42 -17.07 24.07
CA SER A 66 1.71 -17.75 23.87
C SER A 66 2.09 -17.87 22.39
N ASN A 67 3.39 -18.07 22.13
CA ASN A 67 3.98 -18.28 20.80
C ASN A 67 3.84 -17.10 19.81
N VAL A 68 3.47 -15.91 20.28
CA VAL A 68 3.47 -14.68 19.47
C VAL A 68 4.92 -14.28 19.21
N VAL A 69 5.31 -14.10 17.95
CA VAL A 69 6.65 -13.60 17.60
C VAL A 69 6.73 -12.12 17.99
N VAL A 70 7.80 -11.75 18.69
CA VAL A 70 8.08 -10.37 19.13
C VAL A 70 9.50 -10.00 18.71
N SER A 71 9.66 -8.80 18.17
CA SER A 71 10.91 -8.32 17.61
C SER A 71 11.18 -6.86 17.97
N ASP A 72 12.47 -6.50 17.96
CA ASP A 72 12.97 -5.13 18.09
C ASP A 72 13.46 -4.55 16.74
N GLY A 73 13.18 -5.25 15.64
CA GLY A 73 13.65 -4.95 14.28
C GLY A 73 14.99 -5.61 13.91
N PHE A 74 15.61 -6.33 14.86
CA PHE A 74 16.94 -6.92 14.72
C PHE A 74 17.02 -8.37 15.21
N SER A 75 16.35 -8.68 16.33
CA SER A 75 16.19 -10.02 16.89
C SER A 75 14.71 -10.39 16.97
N CYS A 76 14.39 -11.68 16.95
CA CYS A 76 13.03 -12.18 17.16
C CYS A 76 13.02 -13.25 18.26
N VAL A 77 12.09 -13.10 19.21
CA VAL A 77 11.75 -14.06 20.27
C VAL A 77 10.27 -14.43 20.16
N THR A 78 9.77 -15.31 21.04
CA THR A 78 8.35 -15.65 21.15
C THR A 78 7.86 -15.49 22.58
N THR A 79 6.58 -15.19 22.76
CA THR A 79 5.94 -15.25 24.09
C THR A 79 5.88 -16.69 24.61
N ASP A 80 6.07 -16.86 25.92
CA ASP A 80 5.94 -18.14 26.62
C ASP A 80 4.48 -18.48 26.98
N ALA A 81 4.26 -19.53 27.77
CA ALA A 81 2.94 -20.00 28.17
C ALA A 81 2.16 -18.98 29.02
N ASP A 82 2.87 -18.11 29.74
CA ASP A 82 2.30 -17.03 30.55
C ASP A 82 2.19 -15.72 29.74
N GLY A 83 2.40 -15.78 28.42
CA GLY A 83 2.29 -14.64 27.50
C GLY A 83 3.47 -13.66 27.59
N VAL A 84 4.53 -14.01 28.33
CA VAL A 84 5.66 -13.13 28.58
C VAL A 84 6.70 -13.29 27.47
N TYR A 85 7.18 -12.17 26.94
CA TYR A 85 8.39 -12.14 26.11
C TYR A 85 9.51 -11.38 26.82
N GLN A 86 10.75 -11.76 26.52
CA GLN A 86 11.95 -11.06 27.00
C GLN A 86 13.11 -11.25 26.03
N MET A 87 13.90 -10.21 25.85
CA MET A 87 15.06 -10.18 24.97
C MET A 87 16.11 -9.18 25.44
N LYS A 88 17.33 -9.33 24.91
CA LYS A 88 18.35 -8.29 24.95
C LYS A 88 18.04 -7.30 23.83
N LYS A 89 17.86 -6.01 24.14
CA LYS A 89 17.64 -4.97 23.12
C LYS A 89 18.88 -4.80 22.24
N ASN A 90 18.74 -4.79 20.91
CA ASN A 90 19.77 -4.26 20.01
C ASN A 90 19.95 -2.76 20.31
N GLU A 91 21.18 -2.26 20.32
CA GLU A 91 21.46 -0.84 20.62
C GLU A 91 20.70 0.11 19.69
N ASN A 92 20.56 -0.24 18.41
CA ASN A 92 19.88 0.53 17.36
C ASN A 92 18.34 0.40 17.36
N ALA A 93 17.75 -0.49 18.18
CA ALA A 93 16.30 -0.67 18.23
C ALA A 93 15.56 0.57 18.74
N GLN A 94 14.68 1.11 17.89
CA GLN A 94 13.77 2.23 18.17
C GLN A 94 12.38 1.78 18.64
N PHE A 95 11.97 0.57 18.26
CA PHE A 95 10.64 0.02 18.53
C PHE A 95 10.73 -1.42 19.00
N VAL A 96 9.73 -1.85 19.77
CA VAL A 96 9.39 -3.25 19.98
C VAL A 96 8.01 -3.49 19.40
N PHE A 97 7.82 -4.61 18.71
CA PHE A 97 6.60 -4.92 18.00
C PHE A 97 6.35 -6.43 17.93
N TYR A 98 5.09 -6.81 17.75
CA TYR A 98 4.71 -8.21 17.63
C TYR A 98 4.19 -8.52 16.23
N SER A 99 4.43 -9.73 15.75
CA SER A 99 3.86 -10.22 14.50
C SER A 99 2.43 -10.69 14.75
N THR A 100 1.43 -9.87 14.38
CA THR A 100 0.00 -10.15 14.64
C THR A 100 -0.35 -11.60 14.24
N PRO A 101 -0.86 -12.44 15.16
CA PRO A 101 -1.25 -13.82 14.82
C PRO A 101 -2.54 -13.84 14.00
N ALA A 102 -2.79 -14.97 13.31
CA ALA A 102 -3.92 -15.10 12.38
C ALA A 102 -5.30 -15.20 13.08
N GLU A 103 -5.30 -15.45 14.39
CA GLU A 103 -6.45 -15.60 15.28
C GLU A 103 -6.94 -14.27 15.88
N TYR A 104 -6.24 -13.15 15.61
CA TYR A 104 -6.49 -11.85 16.22
C TYR A 104 -6.68 -10.75 15.16
N GLU A 105 -7.38 -9.69 15.54
CA GLU A 105 -7.56 -8.48 14.73
C GLU A 105 -6.23 -7.72 14.61
N VAL A 106 -6.06 -6.99 13.51
CA VAL A 106 -4.96 -6.04 13.38
C VAL A 106 -5.30 -4.82 14.22
N ASN A 107 -4.56 -4.59 15.31
CA ASN A 107 -4.67 -3.34 16.07
C ASN A 107 -4.34 -2.15 15.14
N THR A 108 -5.14 -1.09 15.19
CA THR A 108 -4.97 0.11 14.35
C THR A 108 -4.80 1.37 15.19
N ALA A 109 -4.24 2.43 14.58
CA ALA A 109 -3.89 3.68 15.26
C ALA A 109 -5.08 4.39 15.93
N SER A 110 -6.30 4.24 15.39
CA SER A 110 -7.55 4.55 16.10
C SER A 110 -8.73 3.80 15.48
N GLU A 111 -9.94 4.01 16.02
CA GLU A 111 -11.18 3.57 15.36
C GLU A 111 -11.37 4.17 13.96
N SER A 112 -10.90 5.41 13.74
CA SER A 112 -11.06 6.20 12.51
C SER A 112 -9.82 6.24 11.61
N VAL A 113 -8.68 5.70 12.05
CA VAL A 113 -7.43 5.62 11.29
C VAL A 113 -6.92 4.18 11.34
N LYS A 114 -7.27 3.42 10.31
CA LYS A 114 -6.99 1.99 10.16
C LYS A 114 -5.55 1.64 9.77
N VAL A 115 -4.60 2.56 9.89
CA VAL A 115 -3.17 2.22 9.77
C VAL A 115 -2.77 1.34 10.96
N ALA A 116 -2.09 0.23 10.68
CA ALA A 116 -1.72 -0.79 11.66
C ALA A 116 -0.82 -0.23 12.78
N SER A 117 -1.02 -0.73 14.01
CA SER A 117 -0.40 -0.22 15.24
C SER A 117 -0.10 -1.38 16.20
N PHE A 118 0.89 -2.19 15.81
CA PHE A 118 1.35 -3.42 16.47
C PHE A 118 2.69 -3.24 17.22
N TYR A 119 3.05 -1.98 17.53
CA TYR A 119 4.37 -1.58 18.01
C TYR A 119 4.31 -0.57 19.17
N ALA A 120 5.38 -0.49 19.95
CA ALA A 120 5.64 0.53 20.96
C ALA A 120 7.06 1.12 20.76
N ALA A 121 7.22 2.42 20.96
CA ALA A 121 8.52 3.08 20.87
C ALA A 121 9.36 2.82 22.14
N ILE A 122 10.61 2.37 21.99
CA ILE A 122 11.47 2.04 23.13
C ILE A 122 12.12 3.32 23.65
N GLY A 123 11.48 3.93 24.65
CA GLY A 123 12.04 5.01 25.45
C GLY A 123 12.95 4.51 26.58
N THR A 124 12.85 5.15 27.75
CA THR A 124 13.55 4.73 28.98
C THR A 124 12.93 3.50 29.65
N PHE A 125 11.70 3.12 29.27
CA PHE A 125 10.98 1.97 29.82
C PHE A 125 11.40 0.67 29.14
N LYS A 126 11.61 -0.37 29.95
CA LYS A 126 11.98 -1.72 29.50
C LYS A 126 10.79 -2.66 29.25
N ARG A 127 9.67 -2.40 29.94
CA ARG A 127 8.42 -3.17 29.84
C ARG A 127 7.49 -2.51 28.83
N HIS A 128 7.02 -3.28 27.85
CA HIS A 128 6.02 -2.86 26.86
C HIS A 128 4.98 -3.98 26.72
N ASP A 129 3.78 -3.77 27.25
CA ASP A 129 2.72 -4.79 27.21
C ASP A 129 1.76 -4.51 26.04
N PHE A 130 1.23 -5.58 25.44
CA PHE A 130 0.28 -5.52 24.32
C PHE A 130 -1.00 -6.30 24.65
N SER A 131 -2.13 -5.86 24.08
CA SER A 131 -3.40 -6.58 24.11
C SER A 131 -3.90 -6.78 22.68
N LEU A 132 -4.38 -7.99 22.38
CA LEU A 132 -4.83 -8.43 21.06
C LEU A 132 -6.33 -8.75 21.11
N LYS A 133 -7.15 -8.10 20.28
CA LYS A 133 -8.57 -8.44 20.18
C LYS A 133 -8.77 -9.69 19.34
N LYS A 134 -9.45 -10.70 19.88
CA LYS A 134 -9.60 -12.00 19.20
C LYS A 134 -10.63 -11.96 18.08
N LEU A 135 -10.32 -12.59 16.95
CA LEU A 135 -11.27 -12.75 15.84
C LEU A 135 -12.36 -13.79 16.19
N PRO A 136 -13.57 -13.68 15.59
CA PRO A 136 -14.57 -14.74 15.64
C PRO A 136 -14.10 -16.07 15.02
N ALA A 137 -13.27 -16.00 13.98
CA ALA A 137 -12.62 -17.13 13.30
C ALA A 137 -11.40 -16.64 12.51
N VAL A 138 -10.46 -17.54 12.18
CA VAL A 138 -9.30 -17.22 11.33
C VAL A 138 -9.73 -16.89 9.91
N GLU A 139 -9.29 -15.73 9.41
CA GLU A 139 -9.63 -15.21 8.08
C GLU A 139 -8.72 -15.83 6.99
N ASN A 140 -9.09 -17.02 6.52
CA ASN A 140 -8.35 -17.75 5.48
C ASN A 140 -8.64 -17.30 4.04
N SER A 141 -9.60 -16.39 3.83
CA SER A 141 -9.88 -15.80 2.52
C SER A 141 -10.15 -14.30 2.68
N PHE A 142 -9.43 -13.46 1.94
CA PHE A 142 -9.51 -11.99 2.04
C PHE A 142 -8.99 -11.32 0.76
N LYS A 143 -9.37 -10.06 0.52
CA LYS A 143 -8.79 -9.23 -0.54
C LYS A 143 -7.58 -8.48 -0.02
N LEU A 144 -6.49 -8.47 -0.78
CA LEU A 144 -5.31 -7.65 -0.54
C LEU A 144 -5.27 -6.50 -1.54
N LEU A 145 -5.24 -5.25 -1.08
CA LEU A 145 -5.17 -4.05 -1.91
C LEU A 145 -3.77 -3.44 -1.81
N CYS A 146 -3.05 -3.36 -2.92
CA CYS A 146 -1.69 -2.82 -2.97
C CYS A 146 -1.66 -1.47 -3.68
N ILE A 147 -1.27 -0.44 -2.92
CA ILE A 147 -1.40 0.97 -3.27
C ILE A 147 0.01 1.54 -3.46
N GLY A 148 0.44 1.68 -4.71
CA GLY A 148 1.74 2.24 -5.07
C GLY A 148 1.76 3.77 -4.99
N ASP A 149 2.83 4.33 -4.46
CA ASP A 149 3.30 5.69 -4.70
C ASP A 149 2.20 6.80 -4.70
N PRO A 150 1.51 7.04 -3.57
CA PRO A 150 0.62 8.21 -3.43
C PRO A 150 1.35 9.55 -3.58
N GLN A 151 2.64 9.58 -3.24
CA GLN A 151 3.66 10.61 -3.48
C GLN A 151 3.18 12.08 -3.52
N VAL A 152 2.47 12.51 -2.47
CA VAL A 152 1.93 13.88 -2.42
C VAL A 152 3.04 14.91 -2.18
N ALA A 153 3.19 15.86 -3.11
CA ALA A 153 4.17 16.94 -3.08
C ALA A 153 3.55 18.32 -2.74
N SER A 154 2.21 18.43 -2.78
CA SER A 154 1.45 19.64 -2.44
C SER A 154 0.13 19.35 -1.73
N ALA A 155 -0.51 20.39 -1.18
CA ALA A 155 -1.84 20.26 -0.58
C ALA A 155 -2.94 19.96 -1.64
N ASN A 156 -2.73 20.28 -2.92
CA ASN A 156 -3.65 19.88 -3.99
C ASN A 156 -3.60 18.36 -4.19
N ASP A 157 -2.39 17.79 -4.24
CA ASP A 157 -2.13 16.36 -4.37
C ASP A 157 -2.83 15.58 -3.25
N VAL A 158 -2.69 16.06 -2.00
CA VAL A 158 -3.40 15.49 -0.83
C VAL A 158 -4.92 15.58 -0.98
N ASN A 159 -5.44 16.72 -1.45
CA ASN A 159 -6.87 16.89 -1.69
C ASN A 159 -7.38 15.97 -2.80
N ARG A 160 -6.57 15.69 -3.83
CA ARG A 160 -6.90 14.76 -4.91
C ARG A 160 -6.85 13.31 -4.46
N PHE A 161 -5.83 12.88 -3.71
CA PHE A 161 -5.79 11.55 -3.10
C PHE A 161 -7.03 11.31 -2.20
N LYS A 162 -7.43 12.33 -1.43
CA LYS A 162 -8.64 12.34 -0.61
C LYS A 162 -9.95 12.32 -1.42
N ALA A 163 -10.01 12.96 -2.59
CA ALA A 163 -11.23 13.15 -3.36
C ALA A 163 -11.44 12.12 -4.49
N GLU A 164 -10.41 11.35 -4.83
CA GLU A 164 -10.41 10.46 -6.00
C GLU A 164 -10.00 9.03 -5.64
N THR A 165 -8.78 8.83 -5.13
CA THR A 165 -8.27 7.48 -4.83
C THR A 165 -8.94 6.86 -3.59
N MET A 166 -9.00 7.60 -2.47
CA MET A 166 -9.59 7.05 -1.25
C MET A 166 -11.10 6.75 -1.33
N PRO A 167 -11.94 7.57 -1.99
CA PRO A 167 -13.36 7.24 -2.18
C PRO A 167 -13.58 6.00 -3.06
N ASP A 168 -12.72 5.77 -4.05
CA ASP A 168 -12.76 4.55 -4.87
C ASP A 168 -12.39 3.30 -4.04
N ILE A 169 -11.32 3.38 -3.24
CA ILE A 169 -10.94 2.33 -2.29
C ILE A 169 -12.04 2.09 -1.25
N GLN A 170 -12.64 3.15 -0.69
CA GLN A 170 -13.75 3.05 0.27
C GLN A 170 -14.91 2.27 -0.35
N ALA A 171 -15.42 2.71 -1.51
CA ALA A 171 -16.51 2.04 -2.22
C ALA A 171 -16.18 0.57 -2.55
N PHE A 172 -14.94 0.27 -2.94
CA PHE A 172 -14.50 -1.11 -3.18
C PHE A 172 -14.50 -1.95 -1.90
N THR A 173 -13.97 -1.42 -0.78
CA THR A 173 -13.92 -2.11 0.51
C THR A 173 -15.29 -2.26 1.18
N GLU A 174 -16.24 -1.35 0.91
CA GLU A 174 -17.63 -1.43 1.37
C GLU A 174 -18.47 -2.42 0.56
N ALA A 175 -18.15 -2.60 -0.73
CA ALA A 175 -18.79 -3.59 -1.61
C ALA A 175 -18.24 -5.03 -1.43
N ALA A 176 -17.10 -5.19 -0.75
CA ALA A 176 -16.48 -6.50 -0.54
C ALA A 176 -17.24 -7.36 0.47
N SER A 177 -17.56 -8.60 0.08
CA SER A 177 -18.25 -9.59 0.93
C SER A 177 -17.33 -10.40 1.86
N ILE A 178 -16.02 -10.12 1.81
CA ILE A 178 -14.96 -10.76 2.61
C ILE A 178 -14.00 -9.67 3.14
N PRO A 179 -13.20 -9.94 4.17
CA PRO A 179 -12.25 -8.96 4.71
C PRO A 179 -11.31 -8.38 3.66
N CYS A 180 -10.92 -7.12 3.84
CA CYS A 180 -9.94 -6.42 3.01
C CYS A 180 -8.74 -5.99 3.87
N TYR A 181 -7.53 -6.13 3.32
CA TYR A 181 -6.27 -5.72 3.93
C TYR A 181 -5.45 -4.89 2.93
N GLY A 182 -4.84 -3.80 3.39
CA GLY A 182 -4.13 -2.86 2.53
C GLY A 182 -2.62 -2.88 2.76
N LEU A 183 -1.84 -2.75 1.67
CA LEU A 183 -0.41 -2.49 1.71
C LEU A 183 -0.09 -1.22 0.91
N ALA A 184 0.47 -0.19 1.55
CA ALA A 184 1.00 0.98 0.86
C ALA A 184 2.50 0.80 0.56
N MET A 185 2.89 0.90 -0.73
CA MET A 185 4.20 0.47 -1.24
C MET A 185 5.29 1.55 -1.19
N GLY A 186 5.24 2.39 -0.15
CA GLY A 186 6.15 3.52 0.03
C GLY A 186 5.83 4.72 -0.86
N ASP A 187 6.66 5.76 -0.70
CA ASP A 187 6.48 7.11 -1.25
C ASP A 187 5.07 7.63 -0.96
N MET A 188 4.73 7.71 0.32
CA MET A 188 3.51 8.38 0.79
C MET A 188 3.58 9.89 0.48
N VAL A 189 4.77 10.49 0.48
CA VAL A 189 5.00 11.91 0.19
C VAL A 189 6.13 12.15 -0.82
N GLY A 190 6.04 13.21 -1.62
CA GLY A 190 7.06 13.62 -2.59
C GLY A 190 8.08 14.60 -2.02
N ASP A 191 9.01 14.11 -1.18
CA ASP A 191 9.96 14.92 -0.40
C ASP A 191 9.26 15.95 0.53
N LYS A 192 8.05 15.63 1.02
CA LYS A 192 7.22 16.49 1.90
C LYS A 192 6.84 15.79 3.21
N PRO A 193 7.78 15.58 4.15
CA PRO A 193 7.50 14.91 5.43
C PRO A 193 6.37 15.57 6.25
N ALA A 194 6.10 16.87 6.02
CA ALA A 194 4.99 17.60 6.65
C ALA A 194 3.59 17.03 6.33
N PHE A 195 3.42 16.25 5.26
CA PHE A 195 2.14 15.61 4.92
C PHE A 195 2.01 14.17 5.46
N LEU A 196 3.05 13.58 6.07
CA LEU A 196 3.03 12.16 6.49
C LEU A 196 1.86 11.82 7.44
N GLU A 197 1.61 12.64 8.46
CA GLU A 197 0.48 12.44 9.40
C GLU A 197 -0.89 12.58 8.70
N GLN A 198 -0.99 13.52 7.75
CA GLN A 198 -2.21 13.71 6.96
C GLN A 198 -2.46 12.52 6.02
N MET A 199 -1.39 11.97 5.44
CA MET A 199 -1.45 10.76 4.61
C MET A 199 -1.73 9.51 5.44
N LYS A 200 -1.22 9.40 6.67
CA LYS A 200 -1.58 8.34 7.62
C LYS A 200 -3.09 8.34 7.91
N ALA A 201 -3.65 9.52 8.17
CA ALA A 201 -5.08 9.69 8.38
C ALA A 201 -5.92 9.36 7.13
N LEU A 202 -5.42 9.69 5.93
CA LEU A 202 -6.13 9.42 4.67
C LEU A 202 -6.05 7.95 4.23
N ILE A 203 -4.87 7.32 4.21
CA ILE A 203 -4.72 5.92 3.79
C ILE A 203 -5.50 4.98 4.71
N GLY A 204 -5.55 5.29 6.02
CA GLY A 204 -6.34 4.57 7.01
C GLY A 204 -7.82 4.97 7.10
N SER A 205 -8.38 5.73 6.15
CA SER A 205 -9.77 6.24 6.25
C SER A 205 -10.86 5.32 5.70
N SER A 206 -10.52 4.09 5.28
CA SER A 206 -11.48 3.03 4.91
C SER A 206 -11.75 2.07 6.08
N SER A 207 -12.57 1.05 5.87
CA SER A 207 -12.80 -0.04 6.85
C SER A 207 -11.59 -0.98 6.99
N MET A 208 -10.74 -1.04 5.97
CA MET A 208 -9.61 -1.94 5.79
C MET A 208 -8.39 -1.56 6.64
N PRO A 209 -7.81 -2.49 7.43
CA PRO A 209 -6.50 -2.29 8.06
C PRO A 209 -5.39 -2.16 7.01
N VAL A 210 -4.54 -1.14 7.15
CA VAL A 210 -3.45 -0.84 6.20
C VAL A 210 -2.08 -0.89 6.86
N PHE A 211 -1.16 -1.63 6.24
CA PHE A 211 0.27 -1.64 6.56
C PHE A 211 1.05 -0.82 5.52
N THR A 212 2.23 -0.33 5.90
CA THR A 212 3.01 0.63 5.09
C THR A 212 4.48 0.26 5.09
N THR A 213 5.11 0.22 3.90
CA THR A 213 6.58 0.32 3.79
C THR A 213 6.99 1.77 3.49
N ILE A 214 8.29 2.05 3.55
CA ILE A 214 8.89 3.36 3.30
C ILE A 214 9.42 3.45 1.86
N GLY A 215 9.25 4.59 1.20
CA GLY A 215 9.89 4.87 -0.10
C GLY A 215 11.11 5.79 -0.02
N ASN A 216 11.72 6.13 -1.15
CA ASN A 216 12.88 7.03 -1.20
C ASN A 216 12.54 8.51 -0.91
N HIS A 217 11.35 8.96 -1.27
CA HIS A 217 10.85 10.33 -1.07
C HIS A 217 10.20 10.54 0.30
N ASP A 218 9.90 9.46 1.03
CA ASP A 218 9.55 9.50 2.46
C ASP A 218 10.78 9.79 3.36
N LYS A 219 12.00 9.48 2.90
CA LYS A 219 13.25 9.71 3.65
C LYS A 219 13.67 11.17 3.57
N VAL A 220 14.06 11.74 4.71
CA VAL A 220 14.44 13.16 4.84
C VAL A 220 15.95 13.36 4.75
N ALA A 221 16.41 14.54 4.35
CA ALA A 221 17.84 14.83 4.25
C ALA A 221 18.55 14.72 5.62
N GLY A 222 19.78 14.18 5.62
CA GLY A 222 20.66 14.21 6.79
C GLY A 222 21.11 15.64 7.14
N SER A 223 21.87 15.79 8.23
CA SER A 223 22.32 17.10 8.73
C SER A 223 23.24 17.87 7.78
N ASN A 224 23.75 17.22 6.72
CA ASN A 224 24.35 17.85 5.55
C ASN A 224 24.18 16.94 4.31
N LYS A 225 24.48 17.48 3.12
CA LYS A 225 24.31 16.82 1.82
C LYS A 225 25.14 15.54 1.60
N ASP A 226 26.25 15.38 2.32
CA ASP A 226 27.21 14.29 2.15
C ASP A 226 26.89 13.09 3.05
N LEU A 227 25.82 13.20 3.87
CA LEU A 227 25.27 12.10 4.66
C LEU A 227 24.06 11.46 3.97
N PRO A 228 23.81 10.15 4.17
CA PRO A 228 22.58 9.48 3.77
C PRO A 228 21.31 10.19 4.28
N ARG A 229 20.20 10.00 3.56
CA ARG A 229 18.87 10.37 4.05
C ARG A 229 18.45 9.51 5.25
N THR A 230 17.72 10.10 6.19
CA THR A 230 17.22 9.43 7.41
C THR A 230 15.75 9.07 7.29
N THR A 231 15.32 8.11 8.10
CA THR A 231 13.94 7.58 8.12
C THR A 231 13.08 8.17 9.25
N GLU A 232 13.66 9.05 10.09
CA GLU A 232 13.08 9.57 11.33
C GLU A 232 11.67 10.17 11.19
N ALA A 233 11.44 10.94 10.11
CA ALA A 233 10.13 11.54 9.86
C ALA A 233 9.05 10.49 9.55
N PHE A 234 9.41 9.42 8.84
CA PHE A 234 8.51 8.32 8.54
C PHE A 234 8.30 7.43 9.77
N THR A 235 9.36 7.01 10.47
CA THR A 235 9.24 6.09 11.62
C THR A 235 8.48 6.71 12.79
N LYS A 236 8.59 8.04 12.98
CA LYS A 236 7.77 8.78 13.95
C LYS A 236 6.27 8.67 13.68
N VAL A 237 5.86 8.55 12.41
CA VAL A 237 4.45 8.52 11.98
C VAL A 237 3.95 7.09 11.82
N PHE A 238 4.72 6.22 11.14
CA PHE A 238 4.30 4.88 10.72
C PHE A 238 4.95 3.73 11.53
N GLY A 239 5.97 3.99 12.34
CA GLY A 239 6.59 2.99 13.22
C GLY A 239 7.79 2.24 12.61
N PRO A 240 7.91 0.91 12.84
CA PRO A 240 9.08 0.14 12.40
C PRO A 240 9.15 -0.02 10.88
N LEU A 241 10.37 -0.24 10.36
CA LEU A 241 10.67 -0.36 8.92
C LEU A 241 10.78 -1.80 8.43
N ASN A 242 11.25 -2.68 9.33
CA ASN A 242 11.35 -4.12 9.11
C ASN A 242 10.44 -4.77 10.15
N TYR A 243 9.39 -5.46 9.71
CA TYR A 243 8.41 -6.11 10.59
C TYR A 243 7.63 -7.18 9.83
N SER A 244 6.96 -8.08 10.55
CA SER A 244 6.14 -9.13 9.97
C SER A 244 4.76 -9.21 10.62
N PHE A 245 3.80 -9.88 9.97
CA PHE A 245 2.48 -10.19 10.53
C PHE A 245 1.85 -11.40 9.83
N ASN A 246 0.72 -11.91 10.34
CA ASN A 246 0.02 -13.06 9.77
C ASN A 246 -1.45 -12.76 9.49
N ARG A 247 -1.99 -13.38 8.42
CA ARG A 247 -3.42 -13.42 8.11
C ARG A 247 -3.74 -14.74 7.41
N GLY A 248 -4.57 -15.56 8.04
CA GLY A 248 -4.80 -16.94 7.59
C GLY A 248 -3.51 -17.75 7.43
N GLU A 249 -3.38 -18.45 6.31
CA GLU A 249 -2.17 -19.19 5.92
C GLU A 249 -1.12 -18.34 5.19
N VAL A 250 -1.17 -17.02 5.35
CA VAL A 250 -0.19 -16.07 4.79
C VAL A 250 0.64 -15.41 5.89
N HIS A 251 1.94 -15.31 5.64
CA HIS A 251 2.89 -14.55 6.42
C HIS A 251 3.42 -13.37 5.59
N PHE A 252 3.34 -12.16 6.15
CA PHE A 252 3.68 -10.90 5.51
C PHE A 252 4.94 -10.31 6.12
N VAL A 253 5.84 -9.75 5.30
CA VAL A 253 7.08 -9.11 5.76
C VAL A 253 7.30 -7.76 5.06
N CYS A 254 7.41 -6.69 5.84
CA CYS A 254 7.86 -5.38 5.40
C CYS A 254 9.39 -5.29 5.46
N LEU A 255 10.03 -4.72 4.43
CA LEU A 255 11.45 -4.35 4.46
C LEU A 255 11.68 -2.97 3.80
N ASP A 256 12.48 -2.12 4.44
CA ASP A 256 13.08 -0.94 3.81
C ASP A 256 14.26 -1.37 2.93
N ASN A 257 14.14 -1.20 1.60
CA ASN A 257 15.18 -1.61 0.65
C ASN A 257 15.89 -0.46 -0.07
N ILE A 258 15.81 0.77 0.46
CA ILE A 258 16.47 1.95 -0.13
C ILE A 258 17.74 2.31 0.64
N ILE A 259 18.90 2.02 0.05
CA ILE A 259 20.22 2.39 0.59
C ILE A 259 20.67 3.70 -0.03
N PHE A 260 20.66 4.79 0.74
CA PHE A 260 21.25 6.08 0.37
C PHE A 260 22.74 6.10 0.72
N ASP A 261 23.59 6.51 -0.23
CA ASP A 261 25.03 6.74 0.00
C ASP A 261 25.31 8.19 0.46
N ASN A 262 24.42 9.12 0.09
CA ASN A 262 24.44 10.55 0.46
C ASN A 262 22.99 11.10 0.34
N ALA A 263 22.79 12.42 0.32
CA ALA A 263 21.42 12.99 0.27
C ALA A 263 20.69 12.79 -1.08
N SER A 264 21.41 12.45 -2.15
CA SER A 264 20.91 12.38 -3.54
C SER A 264 21.15 11.04 -4.24
N THR A 265 22.21 10.29 -3.88
CA THR A 265 22.51 8.98 -4.47
C THR A 265 21.93 7.86 -3.61
N TYR A 266 21.19 6.95 -4.23
CA TYR A 266 20.70 5.73 -3.60
C TYR A 266 20.68 4.55 -4.56
N SER A 267 20.55 3.35 -4.00
CA SER A 267 20.37 2.09 -4.72
C SER A 267 19.38 1.18 -3.99
N GLY A 268 18.77 0.26 -4.74
CA GLY A 268 17.99 -0.83 -4.17
C GLY A 268 18.89 -1.89 -3.55
N GLY A 269 18.64 -2.26 -2.30
CA GLY A 269 19.42 -3.27 -1.60
C GLY A 269 18.96 -3.53 -0.17
N PHE A 270 19.23 -4.74 0.34
CA PHE A 270 19.03 -5.08 1.75
C PHE A 270 20.37 -5.12 2.49
N THR A 271 20.39 -4.73 3.77
CA THR A 271 21.54 -4.92 4.66
C THR A 271 21.73 -6.40 4.99
N ASP A 272 22.89 -6.79 5.52
CA ASP A 272 23.10 -8.16 6.00
C ASP A 272 22.25 -8.43 7.25
N GLU A 273 22.11 -7.44 8.12
CA GLU A 273 21.33 -7.49 9.36
C GLU A 273 19.84 -7.72 9.08
N GLN A 274 19.26 -7.05 8.06
CA GLN A 274 17.89 -7.33 7.59
C GLN A 274 17.71 -8.76 7.08
N MET A 275 18.75 -9.37 6.50
CA MET A 275 18.66 -10.74 5.98
C MET A 275 18.81 -11.79 7.08
N GLU A 276 19.60 -11.53 8.12
CA GLU A 276 19.63 -12.40 9.30
C GLU A 276 18.35 -12.24 10.15
N TRP A 277 17.80 -11.03 10.25
CA TRP A 277 16.46 -10.79 10.82
C TRP A 277 15.37 -11.55 10.05
N LEU A 278 15.32 -11.40 8.71
CA LEU A 278 14.36 -12.10 7.84
C LEU A 278 14.43 -13.62 8.00
N LYS A 279 15.63 -14.22 8.01
CA LYS A 279 15.81 -15.65 8.28
C LYS A 279 15.31 -16.05 9.67
N LYS A 280 15.51 -15.20 10.68
CA LYS A 280 15.14 -15.47 12.06
C LYS A 280 13.64 -15.36 12.29
N ASP A 281 12.98 -14.41 11.63
CA ASP A 281 11.53 -14.26 11.57
C ASP A 281 10.89 -15.47 10.85
N LEU A 282 11.31 -15.73 9.60
CA LEU A 282 10.86 -16.89 8.81
C LEU A 282 11.18 -18.26 9.45
N SER A 283 12.09 -18.34 10.43
CA SER A 283 12.34 -19.58 11.19
C SER A 283 11.19 -20.00 12.10
N TYR A 284 10.23 -19.11 12.36
CA TYR A 284 8.99 -19.41 13.09
C TYR A 284 7.81 -19.77 12.16
N VAL A 285 7.97 -19.66 10.84
CA VAL A 285 6.87 -19.76 9.87
C VAL A 285 6.83 -21.15 9.24
N PRO A 286 5.69 -21.88 9.33
CA PRO A 286 5.54 -23.18 8.67
C PRO A 286 5.69 -23.08 7.14
N LYS A 287 6.47 -24.00 6.55
CA LYS A 287 6.80 -23.98 5.11
C LYS A 287 5.60 -24.23 4.17
N ASN A 288 4.45 -24.65 4.70
CA ASN A 288 3.20 -24.75 3.96
C ASN A 288 2.42 -23.42 3.86
N LYS A 289 2.91 -22.31 4.44
CA LYS A 289 2.33 -20.97 4.28
C LYS A 289 2.85 -20.27 3.02
N MET A 290 2.07 -19.32 2.53
CA MET A 290 2.51 -18.32 1.56
C MET A 290 3.31 -17.22 2.26
N VAL A 291 4.33 -16.69 1.59
CA VAL A 291 5.09 -15.53 2.06
C VAL A 291 4.92 -14.36 1.10
N ILE A 292 4.48 -13.21 1.63
CA ILE A 292 4.40 -11.96 0.88
C ILE A 292 5.40 -10.96 1.48
N ILE A 293 6.48 -10.68 0.75
CA ILE A 293 7.47 -9.66 1.15
C ILE A 293 7.20 -8.38 0.37
N TYR A 294 7.06 -7.25 1.07
CA TYR A 294 6.83 -5.96 0.43
C TYR A 294 7.86 -4.90 0.83
N TYR A 295 8.23 -4.11 -0.17
CA TYR A 295 9.30 -3.13 -0.15
C TYR A 295 9.02 -2.08 -1.25
N HIS A 296 9.94 -1.16 -1.52
CA HIS A 296 9.68 -0.06 -2.46
C HIS A 296 10.33 -0.28 -3.84
N ILE A 297 11.66 -0.43 -3.90
CA ILE A 297 12.41 -0.51 -5.17
C ILE A 297 12.38 -1.95 -5.71
N PRO A 298 11.95 -2.21 -6.97
CA PRO A 298 11.93 -3.55 -7.54
C PRO A 298 13.31 -4.22 -7.68
N ILE A 299 13.36 -5.56 -7.61
CA ILE A 299 14.60 -6.36 -7.60
C ILE A 299 14.81 -7.23 -8.86
N ARG A 300 13.83 -7.30 -9.76
CA ARG A 300 13.87 -7.94 -11.09
C ARG A 300 14.99 -7.40 -11.97
N GLY A 301 15.55 -8.27 -12.81
CA GLY A 301 16.65 -7.97 -13.75
C GLY A 301 18.01 -7.68 -13.09
N ALA A 302 18.04 -7.16 -11.85
CA ALA A 302 19.25 -6.73 -11.17
C ALA A 302 19.93 -7.88 -10.38
N SER A 303 20.78 -8.65 -11.04
CA SER A 303 21.67 -9.63 -10.37
C SER A 303 22.66 -8.97 -9.39
N SER A 304 22.94 -7.68 -9.57
CA SER A 304 23.73 -6.83 -8.68
C SER A 304 22.96 -6.28 -7.47
N PHE A 305 21.63 -6.49 -7.38
CA PHE A 305 20.82 -5.97 -6.28
C PHE A 305 21.29 -6.56 -4.94
N LYS A 306 21.68 -5.69 -4.00
CA LYS A 306 22.40 -6.11 -2.80
C LYS A 306 21.56 -7.10 -1.98
N ASN A 307 22.15 -8.25 -1.69
CA ASN A 307 21.56 -9.35 -0.93
C ASN A 307 20.31 -10.03 -1.55
N ARG A 308 19.97 -9.78 -2.82
CA ARG A 308 18.88 -10.49 -3.54
C ARG A 308 18.97 -12.03 -3.41
N ALA A 309 20.18 -12.59 -3.52
CA ALA A 309 20.40 -14.02 -3.35
C ALA A 309 20.17 -14.53 -1.90
N LYS A 310 20.38 -13.70 -0.88
CA LYS A 310 20.09 -14.06 0.52
C LYS A 310 18.58 -14.06 0.79
N LEU A 311 17.84 -13.09 0.24
CA LEU A 311 16.38 -13.06 0.30
C LEU A 311 15.80 -14.32 -0.35
N PHE A 312 16.28 -14.67 -1.56
CA PHE A 312 15.82 -15.86 -2.30
C PHE A 312 16.08 -17.17 -1.53
N ALA A 313 17.22 -17.29 -0.85
CA ALA A 313 17.52 -18.44 -0.01
C ALA A 313 16.69 -18.48 1.30
N ALA A 314 16.30 -17.32 1.85
CA ALA A 314 15.46 -17.27 3.05
C ALA A 314 14.01 -17.71 2.77
N VAL A 315 13.47 -17.36 1.61
CA VAL A 315 12.11 -17.75 1.16
C VAL A 315 12.04 -19.15 0.52
N GLU A 316 13.14 -19.88 0.43
CA GLU A 316 13.15 -21.18 -0.27
C GLU A 316 12.26 -22.23 0.42
N GLY A 317 11.43 -22.92 -0.37
CA GLY A 317 10.54 -23.97 0.08
C GLY A 317 9.27 -23.52 0.83
N PHE A 318 8.90 -22.24 0.78
CA PHE A 318 7.52 -21.83 1.13
C PHE A 318 6.53 -22.21 0.00
N ALA A 319 5.23 -22.27 0.30
CA ALA A 319 4.22 -22.77 -0.63
C ALA A 319 4.08 -21.90 -1.89
N GLU A 320 4.04 -20.58 -1.70
CA GLU A 320 4.05 -19.58 -2.75
C GLU A 320 4.77 -18.33 -2.22
N VAL A 321 5.43 -17.56 -3.10
CA VAL A 321 6.19 -16.36 -2.70
C VAL A 321 5.87 -15.19 -3.64
N HIS A 322 5.33 -14.12 -3.06
CA HIS A 322 5.07 -12.88 -3.77
C HIS A 322 5.93 -11.76 -3.20
N LEU A 323 6.49 -10.97 -4.11
CA LEU A 323 7.24 -9.77 -3.81
C LEU A 323 6.42 -8.58 -4.33
N MET A 324 6.20 -7.55 -3.52
CA MET A 324 5.32 -6.43 -3.87
C MET A 324 6.04 -5.10 -3.71
N CYS A 325 6.04 -4.29 -4.77
CA CYS A 325 6.84 -3.07 -4.86
C CYS A 325 6.21 -1.98 -5.75
N GLY A 326 6.63 -0.73 -5.57
CA GLY A 326 6.12 0.45 -6.27
C GLY A 326 7.22 1.16 -7.06
N HIS A 327 7.58 2.38 -6.65
CA HIS A 327 8.75 3.19 -7.04
C HIS A 327 8.79 3.67 -8.49
N THR A 328 8.12 2.97 -9.41
CA THR A 328 8.44 3.03 -10.85
C THR A 328 7.40 3.73 -11.71
N HIS A 329 6.19 3.98 -11.19
CA HIS A 329 5.07 4.62 -11.91
C HIS A 329 4.74 3.94 -13.25
N TYR A 330 4.76 2.60 -13.25
CA TYR A 330 4.25 1.71 -14.32
C TYR A 330 3.93 0.32 -13.75
N SER A 331 3.18 -0.50 -14.50
CA SER A 331 2.85 -1.88 -14.12
C SER A 331 3.83 -2.89 -14.75
N GLU A 332 4.35 -3.84 -13.97
CA GLU A 332 4.99 -5.07 -14.49
C GLU A 332 4.82 -6.24 -13.53
N ASN A 333 4.28 -7.36 -14.01
CA ASN A 333 4.35 -8.64 -13.31
C ASN A 333 5.55 -9.44 -13.84
N TYR A 334 6.49 -9.78 -12.96
CA TYR A 334 7.75 -10.43 -13.30
C TYR A 334 7.90 -11.76 -12.56
N ILE A 335 7.84 -12.88 -13.29
CA ILE A 335 8.14 -14.20 -12.74
C ILE A 335 9.66 -14.38 -12.71
N HIS A 336 10.25 -14.62 -11.54
CA HIS A 336 11.69 -14.88 -11.45
C HIS A 336 12.03 -16.31 -11.85
N THR A 337 13.09 -16.48 -12.65
CA THR A 337 13.68 -17.79 -12.95
C THR A 337 14.48 -18.28 -11.73
N SER A 338 13.81 -18.96 -10.80
CA SER A 338 14.35 -19.49 -9.54
C SER A 338 13.85 -20.92 -9.26
N SER A 339 14.42 -21.58 -8.25
CA SER A 339 13.96 -22.87 -7.71
C SER A 339 12.56 -22.82 -7.10
N ASN A 340 12.12 -21.63 -6.72
CA ASN A 340 10.82 -21.34 -6.13
C ASN A 340 9.99 -20.50 -7.11
N ASN A 341 8.66 -20.66 -7.06
CA ASN A 341 7.71 -19.80 -7.76
C ASN A 341 7.68 -18.42 -7.05
N ILE A 342 8.60 -17.53 -7.46
CA ILE A 342 8.69 -16.17 -6.91
C ILE A 342 8.17 -15.20 -7.96
N TYR A 343 7.03 -14.57 -7.66
CA TYR A 343 6.42 -13.53 -8.47
C TYR A 343 6.81 -12.16 -7.88
N GLU A 344 7.26 -11.22 -8.71
CA GLU A 344 7.41 -9.81 -8.32
C GLU A 344 6.36 -8.95 -9.03
N HIS A 345 5.53 -8.30 -8.23
CA HIS A 345 4.44 -7.43 -8.66
C HIS A 345 4.85 -5.97 -8.50
N VAL A 346 5.07 -5.30 -9.62
CA VAL A 346 5.45 -3.89 -9.71
C VAL A 346 4.21 -3.06 -9.96
N HIS A 347 3.88 -2.19 -9.02
CA HIS A 347 2.62 -1.46 -8.98
C HIS A 347 2.72 -0.12 -9.71
N ALA A 348 1.76 0.12 -10.61
CA ALA A 348 1.51 1.45 -11.16
C ALA A 348 0.98 2.38 -10.06
N ALA A 349 1.37 3.66 -10.11
CA ALA A 349 1.18 4.59 -9.01
C ALA A 349 -0.27 5.08 -8.89
N ALA A 350 -0.73 5.24 -7.65
CA ALA A 350 -2.00 5.86 -7.29
C ALA A 350 -2.07 7.35 -7.70
N CYS A 351 -0.92 8.03 -7.75
CA CYS A 351 -0.80 9.40 -8.26
C CYS A 351 -0.70 9.52 -9.79
N GLY A 352 -0.61 8.39 -10.51
CA GLY A 352 -0.19 8.37 -11.91
C GLY A 352 1.24 8.91 -12.05
N SER A 353 1.50 9.68 -13.10
CA SER A 353 2.72 10.48 -13.21
C SER A 353 2.62 11.75 -12.35
N TRP A 354 2.92 11.62 -11.04
CA TRP A 354 3.14 12.73 -10.08
C TRP A 354 1.99 13.73 -9.98
N TRP A 355 0.75 13.23 -9.85
CA TRP A 355 -0.48 14.02 -9.82
C TRP A 355 -0.67 14.94 -11.04
N ARG A 356 -0.07 14.63 -12.21
CA ARG A 356 -0.20 15.41 -13.47
C ARG A 356 -1.24 14.89 -14.46
N SER A 357 -1.61 13.62 -14.38
CA SER A 357 -2.68 13.03 -15.18
C SER A 357 -3.30 11.79 -14.53
N THR A 358 -4.46 11.33 -15.02
CA THR A 358 -5.03 9.99 -14.71
C THR A 358 -4.14 8.81 -15.12
N LEU A 359 -3.01 9.08 -15.76
CA LEU A 359 -2.14 8.08 -16.39
C LEU A 359 -0.79 7.97 -15.67
N ASN A 360 -0.28 6.75 -15.58
CA ASN A 360 1.11 6.40 -15.40
C ASN A 360 1.88 6.54 -16.73
N GLY A 361 3.22 6.45 -16.70
CA GLY A 361 4.04 6.71 -17.89
C GLY A 361 3.99 5.62 -18.97
N ASP A 362 3.43 4.45 -18.65
CA ASP A 362 3.33 3.25 -19.50
C ASP A 362 1.96 3.03 -20.14
N GLY A 363 1.01 3.94 -19.92
CA GLY A 363 -0.38 3.84 -20.35
C GLY A 363 -1.34 3.28 -19.30
N THR A 364 -0.83 2.71 -18.19
CA THR A 364 -1.69 2.22 -17.09
C THR A 364 -2.42 3.41 -16.45
N PRO A 365 -3.74 3.35 -16.19
CA PRO A 365 -4.43 4.35 -15.38
C PRO A 365 -3.82 4.50 -13.97
N ASN A 366 -4.21 5.53 -13.21
CA ASN A 366 -3.84 5.66 -11.80
C ASN A 366 -4.82 4.89 -10.92
N GLY A 367 -4.33 4.17 -9.91
CA GLY A 367 -5.15 3.19 -9.18
C GLY A 367 -4.33 2.30 -8.26
N TYR A 368 -4.83 1.09 -8.01
CA TYR A 368 -4.26 0.10 -7.10
C TYR A 368 -4.45 -1.32 -7.65
N ALA A 369 -3.61 -2.27 -7.24
CA ALA A 369 -3.83 -3.68 -7.56
C ALA A 369 -4.67 -4.36 -6.48
N VAL A 370 -5.43 -5.39 -6.87
CA VAL A 370 -6.22 -6.23 -5.97
C VAL A 370 -5.85 -7.69 -6.19
N TYR A 371 -5.64 -8.42 -5.10
CA TYR A 371 -5.35 -9.86 -5.09
C TYR A 371 -6.38 -10.59 -4.21
N ASP A 372 -6.92 -11.72 -4.69
CA ASP A 372 -7.79 -12.59 -3.89
C ASP A 372 -6.98 -13.70 -3.23
N VAL A 373 -6.72 -13.55 -1.94
CA VAL A 373 -6.04 -14.55 -1.11
C VAL A 373 -7.04 -15.65 -0.74
N ASN A 374 -6.63 -16.91 -0.89
CA ASN A 374 -7.36 -18.04 -0.34
C ASN A 374 -6.40 -19.13 0.14
N GLY A 375 -6.35 -19.36 1.46
CA GLY A 375 -5.37 -20.23 2.08
C GLY A 375 -3.95 -19.71 1.86
N ALA A 376 -3.08 -20.58 1.34
CA ALA A 376 -1.66 -20.31 1.12
C ALA A 376 -1.33 -20.00 -0.36
N SER A 377 -2.24 -19.32 -1.07
CA SER A 377 -2.05 -18.90 -2.47
C SER A 377 -2.81 -17.62 -2.83
N LEU A 378 -2.35 -16.96 -3.90
CA LEU A 378 -3.14 -15.94 -4.61
C LEU A 378 -3.98 -16.63 -5.70
N THR A 379 -5.31 -16.54 -5.56
CA THR A 379 -6.28 -17.21 -6.43
C THR A 379 -6.85 -16.33 -7.53
N ASN A 380 -6.55 -15.03 -7.50
CA ASN A 380 -6.90 -14.05 -8.52
C ASN A 380 -6.02 -12.79 -8.38
N TRP A 381 -5.80 -12.04 -9.45
CA TRP A 381 -5.31 -10.66 -9.38
C TRP A 381 -5.71 -9.80 -10.57
N PHE A 382 -6.07 -8.54 -10.30
CA PHE A 382 -6.47 -7.56 -11.31
C PHE A 382 -6.05 -6.14 -10.91
N TYR A 383 -5.92 -5.23 -11.88
CA TYR A 383 -5.74 -3.81 -11.58
C TYR A 383 -7.10 -3.14 -11.38
N LYS A 384 -7.21 -2.21 -10.43
CA LYS A 384 -8.39 -1.36 -10.26
C LYS A 384 -8.01 0.10 -10.53
N PRO A 385 -8.28 0.62 -11.74
CA PRO A 385 -8.21 2.03 -12.04
C PRO A 385 -9.13 2.87 -11.13
N THR A 386 -8.67 4.04 -10.72
CA THR A 386 -9.48 5.01 -9.97
C THR A 386 -10.64 5.51 -10.85
N LYS A 387 -11.87 5.54 -10.32
CA LYS A 387 -13.12 5.96 -11.00
C LYS A 387 -13.62 5.07 -12.16
N LEU A 388 -12.86 4.08 -12.65
CA LEU A 388 -13.28 3.18 -13.73
C LEU A 388 -13.55 1.75 -13.23
N SER A 389 -14.12 0.88 -14.07
CA SER A 389 -14.37 -0.52 -13.68
C SER A 389 -13.08 -1.32 -13.51
N ALA A 390 -13.17 -2.43 -12.76
CA ALA A 390 -12.13 -3.46 -12.74
C ALA A 390 -11.99 -4.17 -14.10
N ASP A 391 -13.04 -4.15 -14.95
CA ASP A 391 -13.01 -4.78 -16.27
C ASP A 391 -12.11 -4.04 -17.27
N PHE A 392 -11.77 -2.77 -16.98
CA PHE A 392 -10.89 -1.96 -17.82
C PHE A 392 -9.43 -2.38 -17.60
N GLN A 393 -8.98 -3.39 -18.37
CA GLN A 393 -7.61 -3.91 -18.41
C GLN A 393 -6.88 -3.69 -19.76
N ILE A 394 -7.54 -3.06 -20.75
CA ILE A 394 -7.06 -2.97 -22.14
C ILE A 394 -7.20 -1.52 -22.64
N ARG A 395 -6.29 -1.08 -23.53
CA ARG A 395 -6.52 0.05 -24.45
C ARG A 395 -5.95 -0.26 -25.83
N LEU A 396 -6.65 0.15 -26.89
CA LEU A 396 -6.24 -0.03 -28.28
C LEU A 396 -5.82 1.28 -28.94
N HIS A 397 -4.79 1.24 -29.79
CA HIS A 397 -4.31 2.36 -30.59
C HIS A 397 -3.91 1.89 -32.00
N GLN A 398 -4.17 2.70 -33.04
CA GLN A 398 -3.60 2.45 -34.37
C GLN A 398 -2.08 2.69 -34.34
N GLY A 399 -1.32 1.84 -35.03
CA GLY A 399 0.13 1.72 -34.91
C GLY A 399 0.94 2.79 -35.65
N ASP A 400 0.33 3.55 -36.55
CA ASP A 400 0.91 4.74 -37.19
C ASP A 400 0.48 6.06 -36.51
N LEU A 401 -0.60 6.04 -35.72
CA LEU A 401 -1.28 7.24 -35.23
C LEU A 401 -0.35 8.18 -34.44
N VAL A 402 -0.45 9.47 -34.77
CA VAL A 402 0.44 10.52 -34.26
C VAL A 402 -0.20 11.25 -33.09
N PHE A 403 0.28 10.94 -31.88
CA PHE A 403 -0.12 11.55 -30.62
C PHE A 403 0.82 12.70 -30.26
N GLY A 404 0.29 13.90 -30.02
CA GLY A 404 1.13 15.04 -29.63
C GLY A 404 0.38 16.33 -29.37
N GLY A 405 1.12 17.45 -29.44
CA GLY A 405 0.65 18.81 -29.20
C GLY A 405 1.71 19.86 -29.52
N GLU A 406 1.63 21.02 -28.86
CA GLU A 406 2.53 22.16 -29.06
C GLU A 406 4.02 21.81 -28.87
N TYR A 407 4.33 20.83 -28.03
CA TYR A 407 5.69 20.56 -27.54
C TYR A 407 6.34 19.30 -28.13
N GLY A 408 5.62 18.52 -28.94
CA GLY A 408 6.14 17.30 -29.56
C GLY A 408 5.08 16.36 -30.10
N TYR A 409 5.49 15.42 -30.93
CA TYR A 409 4.66 14.39 -31.55
C TYR A 409 5.36 13.04 -31.50
N TYR A 410 4.56 11.99 -31.30
CA TYR A 410 4.97 10.62 -31.03
C TYR A 410 4.04 9.65 -31.78
N THR A 411 4.57 8.51 -32.20
CA THR A 411 3.80 7.42 -32.83
C THR A 411 4.41 6.10 -32.37
N PHE A 412 3.66 5.00 -32.49
CA PHE A 412 4.20 3.66 -32.25
C PHE A 412 5.10 3.17 -33.40
N ASP A 413 5.04 3.80 -34.59
CA ASP A 413 5.86 3.47 -35.77
C ASP A 413 5.74 2.00 -36.21
N GLN A 414 4.52 1.45 -36.20
CA GLN A 414 4.21 0.06 -36.57
C GLN A 414 3.45 -0.06 -37.91
N GLY A 415 2.80 1.01 -38.38
CA GLY A 415 2.17 1.09 -39.70
C GLY A 415 0.63 1.08 -39.71
N GLU A 416 0.06 1.56 -40.82
CA GLU A 416 -1.38 1.92 -40.98
C GLU A 416 -2.37 0.75 -40.81
N ASN A 417 -1.92 -0.49 -41.02
CA ASN A 417 -2.75 -1.71 -40.87
C ASN A 417 -2.50 -2.44 -39.53
N THR A 418 -1.94 -1.78 -38.51
CA THR A 418 -1.58 -2.42 -37.24
C THR A 418 -2.24 -1.79 -36.04
N VAL A 419 -2.65 -2.60 -35.06
CA VAL A 419 -3.21 -2.13 -33.80
C VAL A 419 -2.28 -2.53 -32.65
N VAL A 420 -1.83 -1.54 -31.90
CA VAL A 420 -1.11 -1.72 -30.64
C VAL A 420 -2.12 -1.88 -29.51
N VAL A 421 -1.93 -2.94 -28.71
CA VAL A 421 -2.76 -3.29 -27.57
C VAL A 421 -1.94 -3.08 -26.29
N ASN A 422 -2.40 -2.21 -25.41
CA ASN A 422 -1.82 -1.99 -24.08
C ASN A 422 -2.66 -2.76 -23.03
N VAL A 423 -2.07 -3.73 -22.34
CA VAL A 423 -2.77 -4.66 -21.42
C VAL A 423 -2.13 -4.65 -20.04
N TRP A 424 -2.43 -3.63 -19.22
CA TRP A 424 -1.81 -3.51 -17.90
C TRP A 424 -2.10 -4.73 -16.99
N ASN A 425 -1.20 -4.96 -16.02
CA ASN A 425 -1.19 -6.14 -15.15
C ASN A 425 -0.97 -7.50 -15.86
N ALA A 426 -0.76 -7.54 -17.17
CA ALA A 426 -0.44 -8.78 -17.88
C ALA A 426 0.88 -9.43 -17.41
N ASP A 427 0.93 -10.76 -17.51
CA ASP A 427 2.12 -11.58 -17.28
C ASP A 427 2.24 -12.68 -18.35
N SER A 428 3.31 -13.49 -18.29
CA SER A 428 3.65 -14.47 -19.34
C SER A 428 2.68 -15.66 -19.47
N GLU A 429 1.69 -15.82 -18.58
CA GLU A 429 0.66 -16.86 -18.67
C GLU A 429 -0.68 -16.31 -19.22
N TRP A 430 -0.79 -15.00 -19.42
CA TRP A 430 -1.97 -14.35 -20.04
C TRP A 430 -2.00 -14.59 -21.54
N LYS A 431 -3.22 -14.60 -22.10
CA LYS A 431 -3.47 -14.72 -23.54
C LYS A 431 -4.11 -13.44 -24.06
N VAL A 432 -3.60 -12.94 -25.18
CA VAL A 432 -4.15 -11.78 -25.89
C VAL A 432 -4.54 -12.28 -27.28
N GLU A 433 -5.84 -12.24 -27.59
CA GLU A 433 -6.44 -12.84 -28.77
C GLU A 433 -7.13 -11.74 -29.60
N ALA A 434 -6.82 -11.63 -30.90
CA ALA A 434 -7.56 -10.73 -31.80
C ALA A 434 -8.63 -11.50 -32.58
N PHE A 435 -9.78 -10.86 -32.73
CA PHE A 435 -10.94 -11.33 -33.48
C PHE A 435 -11.30 -10.27 -34.53
N GLU A 436 -11.35 -10.67 -35.80
CA GLU A 436 -11.82 -9.80 -36.90
C GLU A 436 -13.19 -10.29 -37.34
N ASN A 437 -14.18 -9.39 -37.37
CA ASN A 437 -15.58 -9.69 -37.71
C ASN A 437 -16.17 -10.85 -36.88
N GLY A 438 -15.71 -11.02 -35.63
CA GLY A 438 -16.13 -12.08 -34.71
C GLY A 438 -15.43 -13.44 -34.87
N VAL A 439 -14.39 -13.53 -35.72
CA VAL A 439 -13.59 -14.75 -35.93
C VAL A 439 -12.19 -14.54 -35.36
N LYS A 440 -11.70 -15.44 -34.50
CA LYS A 440 -10.32 -15.36 -33.99
C LYS A 440 -9.33 -15.45 -35.15
N VAL A 441 -8.45 -14.46 -35.26
CA VAL A 441 -7.41 -14.36 -36.29
C VAL A 441 -5.99 -14.57 -35.75
N ALA A 442 -5.70 -14.16 -34.50
CA ALA A 442 -4.35 -14.19 -33.96
C ALA A 442 -4.26 -14.48 -32.46
N ASP A 443 -3.10 -15.01 -32.03
CA ASP A 443 -2.60 -15.05 -30.65
C ASP A 443 -1.42 -14.08 -30.55
N LEU A 444 -1.66 -12.89 -30.02
CA LEU A 444 -0.71 -11.77 -30.07
C LEU A 444 0.53 -12.04 -29.22
N GLN A 445 1.68 -11.58 -29.70
CA GLN A 445 2.95 -11.67 -28.99
C GLN A 445 3.31 -10.31 -28.35
N PRO A 446 3.96 -10.29 -27.17
CA PRO A 446 4.45 -9.06 -26.57
C PRO A 446 5.46 -8.35 -27.49
N MET A 447 5.35 -7.03 -27.57
CA MET A 447 6.32 -6.18 -28.24
C MET A 447 7.65 -6.14 -27.46
N SER A 448 8.69 -5.51 -28.03
CA SER A 448 9.96 -5.32 -27.31
C SER A 448 9.74 -4.60 -25.97
N LYS A 449 10.33 -5.12 -24.88
CA LYS A 449 10.33 -4.49 -23.55
C LYS A 449 11.08 -3.13 -23.48
N SER A 450 11.54 -2.61 -24.61
CA SER A 450 12.05 -1.24 -24.80
C SER A 450 11.03 -0.27 -25.41
N MET A 451 9.89 -0.76 -25.92
CA MET A 451 8.84 0.09 -26.48
C MET A 451 8.25 1.00 -25.41
N LYS A 452 7.75 2.16 -25.83
CA LYS A 452 7.09 3.14 -24.98
C LYS A 452 5.66 3.31 -25.46
N ASP A 453 4.75 3.66 -24.56
CA ASP A 453 3.38 3.97 -24.93
C ASP A 453 3.34 5.34 -25.64
N ALA A 454 3.14 5.36 -26.95
CA ALA A 454 3.24 6.60 -27.73
C ALA A 454 2.13 7.61 -27.36
N TRP A 455 1.00 7.12 -26.85
CA TRP A 455 -0.12 7.93 -26.40
C TRP A 455 0.20 8.70 -25.11
N THR A 456 0.82 8.06 -24.09
CA THR A 456 1.31 8.80 -22.91
C THR A 456 2.46 9.73 -23.23
N LEU A 457 3.39 9.36 -24.13
CA LEU A 457 4.44 10.29 -24.60
C LEU A 457 3.83 11.54 -25.26
N GLY A 458 2.86 11.33 -26.16
CA GLY A 458 2.09 12.38 -26.81
C GLY A 458 1.40 13.29 -25.81
N TYR A 459 0.76 12.71 -24.78
CA TYR A 459 0.04 13.48 -23.77
C TYR A 459 0.99 14.21 -22.81
N HIS A 460 1.87 13.49 -22.11
CA HIS A 460 2.74 14.05 -21.09
C HIS A 460 3.77 15.01 -21.67
N ILE A 461 4.45 14.63 -22.74
CA ILE A 461 5.50 15.46 -23.31
C ILE A 461 4.91 16.40 -24.35
N GLY A 462 4.19 15.87 -25.34
CA GLY A 462 3.68 16.65 -26.48
C GLY A 462 2.61 17.69 -26.13
N VAL A 463 1.68 17.38 -25.23
CA VAL A 463 0.63 18.31 -24.77
C VAL A 463 1.01 19.02 -23.47
N LEU A 464 1.43 18.28 -22.44
CA LEU A 464 1.65 18.84 -21.10
C LEU A 464 3.07 19.38 -20.85
N ASN A 465 3.99 19.32 -21.83
CA ASN A 465 5.37 19.82 -21.70
C ASN A 465 6.11 19.25 -20.47
N ARG A 466 5.95 17.95 -20.20
CA ARG A 466 6.65 17.26 -19.10
C ARG A 466 8.05 16.81 -19.55
N ASN A 467 8.97 16.66 -18.60
CA ASN A 467 10.36 16.30 -18.88
C ASN A 467 10.47 14.87 -19.44
N PRO A 468 10.99 14.65 -20.66
CA PRO A 468 11.14 13.33 -21.27
C PRO A 468 11.91 12.32 -20.40
N ASN A 469 12.86 12.79 -19.58
CA ASN A 469 13.67 11.91 -18.73
C ASN A 469 12.85 11.19 -17.64
N ASN A 470 11.71 11.75 -17.25
CA ASN A 470 10.84 11.21 -16.20
C ASN A 470 9.55 10.61 -16.78
N TYR A 471 9.04 11.17 -17.88
CA TYR A 471 7.75 10.81 -18.48
C TYR A 471 7.93 9.98 -19.77
N SER A 472 8.95 9.13 -19.81
CA SER A 472 9.13 8.18 -20.93
C SER A 472 9.68 6.80 -20.50
N PRO A 473 9.07 6.12 -19.50
CA PRO A 473 9.41 4.72 -19.22
C PRO A 473 9.10 3.84 -20.45
N ALA A 474 9.72 2.66 -20.49
CA ALA A 474 9.34 1.63 -21.45
C ALA A 474 8.24 0.76 -20.85
N SER A 475 7.12 0.62 -21.57
CA SER A 475 6.04 -0.29 -21.19
C SER A 475 6.52 -1.76 -21.27
N LYS A 476 5.77 -2.64 -20.61
CA LYS A 476 6.09 -4.07 -20.42
C LYS A 476 4.99 -5.00 -20.92
N HIS A 477 3.89 -4.42 -21.39
CA HIS A 477 2.61 -5.05 -21.63
C HIS A 477 1.92 -4.53 -22.91
N LEU A 478 2.73 -4.02 -23.85
CA LEU A 478 2.29 -3.75 -25.22
C LEU A 478 2.36 -5.04 -26.06
N TYR A 479 1.35 -5.24 -26.90
CA TYR A 479 1.23 -6.31 -27.89
C TYR A 479 0.87 -5.69 -29.24
N LEU A 480 1.11 -6.40 -30.34
CA LEU A 480 0.81 -5.93 -31.70
C LEU A 480 -0.09 -6.91 -32.45
N HIS A 481 -1.11 -6.39 -33.12
CA HIS A 481 -1.90 -7.08 -34.14
C HIS A 481 -1.66 -6.44 -35.52
N GLU A 482 -1.66 -7.26 -36.58
CA GLU A 482 -1.65 -6.82 -37.98
C GLU A 482 -2.99 -7.24 -38.60
N MET A 483 -3.80 -6.28 -39.02
CA MET A 483 -5.15 -6.51 -39.54
C MET A 483 -5.10 -7.32 -40.83
N HIS A 484 -5.81 -8.45 -40.89
CA HIS A 484 -5.94 -9.21 -42.14
C HIS A 484 -6.85 -8.49 -43.15
N ASP A 485 -7.86 -7.76 -42.66
CA ASP A 485 -8.74 -6.88 -43.44
C ASP A 485 -8.83 -5.51 -42.74
N PRO A 486 -8.30 -4.42 -43.32
CA PRO A 486 -8.33 -3.08 -42.71
C PRO A 486 -9.74 -2.51 -42.44
N ASP A 487 -10.77 -3.00 -43.14
CA ASP A 487 -12.17 -2.60 -42.94
C ASP A 487 -12.91 -3.50 -41.91
N ALA A 488 -12.24 -4.51 -41.34
CA ALA A 488 -12.87 -5.43 -40.39
C ALA A 488 -13.10 -4.81 -39.00
N LYS A 489 -14.21 -5.19 -38.36
CA LYS A 489 -14.40 -4.88 -36.94
C LYS A 489 -13.46 -5.75 -36.09
N LEU A 490 -12.44 -5.12 -35.51
CA LEU A 490 -11.59 -5.74 -34.49
C LEU A 490 -12.34 -5.85 -33.15
N GLU A 491 -12.09 -6.94 -32.43
CA GLU A 491 -12.30 -7.09 -31.00
C GLU A 491 -11.02 -7.75 -30.44
N VAL A 492 -10.45 -7.19 -29.38
CA VAL A 492 -9.33 -7.81 -28.66
C VAL A 492 -9.84 -8.38 -27.36
N LYS A 493 -9.64 -9.69 -27.19
CA LYS A 493 -9.99 -10.42 -25.97
C LYS A 493 -8.72 -10.82 -25.23
N VAL A 494 -8.63 -10.40 -23.97
CA VAL A 494 -7.60 -10.85 -23.04
C VAL A 494 -8.18 -11.92 -22.13
N THR A 495 -7.42 -12.97 -21.85
CA THR A 495 -7.73 -13.96 -20.82
C THR A 495 -6.54 -14.06 -19.87
N ASP A 496 -6.76 -13.78 -18.59
CA ASP A 496 -5.68 -13.86 -17.60
C ASP A 496 -5.33 -15.30 -17.19
N ARG A 497 -4.31 -15.43 -16.34
CA ARG A 497 -3.84 -16.72 -15.79
C ARG A 497 -4.89 -17.50 -14.98
N PHE A 498 -5.94 -16.82 -14.47
CA PHE A 498 -7.01 -17.42 -13.65
C PHE A 498 -8.24 -17.77 -14.51
N GLY A 499 -8.31 -17.25 -15.73
CA GLY A 499 -9.39 -17.47 -16.67
C GLY A 499 -10.45 -16.37 -16.70
N ASN A 500 -10.24 -15.24 -16.03
CA ASN A 500 -11.09 -14.07 -16.23
C ASN A 500 -10.84 -13.51 -17.64
N THR A 501 -11.87 -12.90 -18.24
CA THR A 501 -11.80 -12.38 -19.61
C THR A 501 -12.17 -10.91 -19.67
N TYR A 502 -11.33 -10.13 -20.35
CA TYR A 502 -11.53 -8.71 -20.62
C TYR A 502 -11.59 -8.50 -22.14
N THR A 503 -12.38 -7.54 -22.61
CA THR A 503 -12.58 -7.29 -24.05
C THR A 503 -12.58 -5.79 -24.33
N GLU A 504 -11.99 -5.39 -25.45
CA GLU A 504 -12.01 -4.02 -25.95
C GLU A 504 -12.17 -4.04 -27.47
N ASP A 505 -12.97 -3.12 -28.01
CA ASP A 505 -13.23 -2.93 -29.44
C ASP A 505 -13.18 -1.46 -29.88
N GLU A 506 -12.98 -0.50 -28.96
CA GLU A 506 -12.81 0.92 -29.28
C GLU A 506 -11.33 1.33 -29.37
N ILE A 507 -10.94 1.91 -30.53
CA ILE A 507 -9.62 2.53 -30.72
C ILE A 507 -9.58 3.89 -30.00
N THR A 508 -8.67 4.05 -29.04
CA THR A 508 -8.38 5.37 -28.44
C THR A 508 -7.56 6.22 -29.41
N THR A 509 -8.22 7.21 -30.00
CA THR A 509 -7.63 8.14 -30.99
C THR A 509 -7.27 9.51 -30.42
N GLY A 510 -7.95 9.96 -29.36
CA GLY A 510 -7.73 11.25 -28.70
C GLY A 510 -7.31 11.12 -27.23
N TYR A 511 -7.53 12.17 -26.44
CA TYR A 511 -7.12 12.25 -25.03
C TYR A 511 -8.32 12.37 -24.08
N GLU A 512 -9.50 11.95 -24.49
CA GLU A 512 -10.77 12.15 -23.79
C GLU A 512 -10.81 11.43 -22.43
N THR A 513 -10.06 10.32 -22.30
CA THR A 513 -9.89 9.53 -21.07
C THR A 513 -8.67 9.95 -20.24
N ALA A 514 -7.90 10.92 -20.71
CA ALA A 514 -6.73 11.47 -20.04
C ALA A 514 -7.10 12.81 -19.37
N GLU A 515 -7.52 12.79 -18.09
CA GLU A 515 -7.66 14.03 -17.32
C GLU A 515 -6.26 14.55 -16.95
N SER A 516 -6.00 15.84 -17.17
CA SER A 516 -4.78 16.53 -16.72
C SER A 516 -5.05 17.37 -15.48
N TYR A 517 -3.98 17.63 -14.73
CA TYR A 517 -4.06 18.37 -13.47
C TYR A 517 -2.97 19.45 -13.37
N ASN A 518 -3.38 20.62 -12.88
CA ASN A 518 -2.61 21.87 -12.84
C ASN A 518 -1.58 21.92 -11.69
#